data_AF-A0A1G7UFF5-F1
#
_entry.id   AF-A0A1G7UFF5-F1
#
_cell.length_a   1.000
_cell.length_b   1.000
_cell.length_c   1.000
_cell.angle_alpha   90.00
_cell.angle_beta   90.00
_cell.angle_gamma   90.00
#
_symmetry.space_group_name_H-M   'P 1'
#
loop_
_entity.id
_entity.type
_entity.pdbx_description
1 polymer ?
#
loop_
_entity_poly.entity_id
_entity_poly.type
_entity_poly.pdbx_seq_one_letter_code
_entity_poly.pdbx_strand_id
1 'polypeptide(L)'
;MLRYHGAYILHRPERDMASLHDQLRGLVYSTEHGETCPDCRQPINDCECQALAERERLAGLDGIVRIRRETSGRKGKGVTTIDGVPLPEAELKALAKTLKKRCGTGGAVKDGVIEIQGDQREALKDALEAKGYKVKLAGG
;
A
#
# COMPACT_ATOMS: atom_id res chain seq x y z
N MET A 1 9.65 -5.02 -75.89
CA MET A 1 10.95 -5.06 -75.20
C MET A 1 10.69 -5.09 -73.70
N LEU A 2 10.51 -6.30 -73.15
CA LEU A 2 11.44 -7.00 -72.24
C LEU A 2 11.41 -6.37 -70.82
N ARG A 3 10.48 -6.77 -69.93
CA ARG A 3 10.58 -7.86 -68.92
C ARG A 3 11.97 -7.95 -68.26
N TYR A 4 12.06 -7.85 -66.93
CA TYR A 4 12.81 -8.80 -66.09
C TYR A 4 12.35 -8.77 -64.62
N HIS A 5 12.05 -9.97 -64.12
CA HIS A 5 11.75 -10.34 -62.74
C HIS A 5 13.00 -10.30 -61.85
N GLY A 6 12.81 -10.23 -60.52
CA GLY A 6 13.89 -10.54 -59.57
C GLY A 6 13.45 -10.55 -58.10
N ALA A 7 12.79 -11.63 -57.68
CA ALA A 7 12.63 -11.98 -56.27
C ALA A 7 13.90 -12.69 -55.79
N TYR A 8 14.43 -12.33 -54.61
CA TYR A 8 15.31 -13.20 -53.82
C TYR A 8 14.99 -13.08 -52.33
N ILE A 9 14.58 -14.23 -51.79
CA ILE A 9 14.40 -14.56 -50.37
C ILE A 9 15.78 -14.96 -49.81
N LEU A 10 15.93 -14.82 -48.49
CA LEU A 10 16.86 -15.50 -47.56
C LEU A 10 18.07 -14.67 -47.11
N HIS A 11 18.03 -14.19 -45.86
CA HIS A 11 18.88 -14.75 -44.79
C HIS A 11 18.59 -14.07 -43.43
N ARG A 12 18.17 -14.88 -42.45
CA ARG A 12 18.41 -14.62 -41.02
C ARG A 12 19.84 -15.12 -40.73
N PRO A 13 20.65 -14.37 -39.96
CA PRO A 13 21.01 -14.95 -38.67
C PRO A 13 21.03 -13.93 -37.52
N GLU A 14 20.70 -14.46 -36.35
CA GLU A 14 20.91 -13.89 -35.03
C GLU A 14 22.37 -13.47 -34.81
N ARG A 15 22.58 -12.38 -34.08
CA ARG A 15 23.65 -12.30 -33.08
C ARG A 15 23.45 -11.12 -32.14
N ASP A 16 23.15 -11.48 -30.90
CA ASP A 16 23.39 -10.70 -29.70
C ASP A 16 24.65 -9.85 -29.80
N MET A 17 24.48 -8.55 -29.58
CA MET A 17 25.38 -7.77 -28.74
C MET A 17 24.67 -6.46 -28.41
N ALA A 18 23.74 -6.53 -27.45
CA ALA A 18 23.38 -5.34 -26.68
C ALA A 18 24.67 -4.82 -26.06
N SER A 19 25.16 -3.72 -26.61
CA SER A 19 26.38 -3.04 -26.21
C SER A 19 26.39 -2.82 -24.70
N LEU A 20 27.56 -2.97 -24.07
CA LEU A 20 27.85 -2.51 -22.71
C LEU A 20 27.41 -1.05 -22.46
N HIS A 21 27.21 -0.25 -23.52
CA HIS A 21 26.62 1.09 -23.44
C HIS A 21 25.16 1.12 -22.95
N ASP A 22 24.39 0.06 -23.13
CA ASP A 22 23.00 0.01 -22.64
C ASP A 22 22.94 -0.29 -21.13
N GLN A 23 23.93 -1.02 -20.61
CA GLN A 23 24.10 -1.26 -19.17
C GLN A 23 24.55 -0.01 -18.39
N LEU A 24 25.09 1.01 -19.07
CA LEU A 24 25.62 2.24 -18.45
C LEU A 24 24.68 3.46 -18.56
N ARG A 25 23.45 3.30 -19.08
CA ARG A 25 22.39 4.32 -18.90
C ARG A 25 21.87 4.43 -17.45
N GLY A 26 22.52 3.75 -16.51
CA GLY A 26 22.43 3.98 -15.06
C GLY A 26 23.38 5.06 -14.53
N LEU A 27 23.97 5.91 -15.39
CA LEU A 27 24.76 7.05 -14.92
C LEU A 27 23.84 8.23 -14.57
N VAL A 28 23.34 8.15 -13.34
CA VAL A 28 22.64 9.18 -12.59
C VAL A 28 23.49 10.45 -12.52
N TYR A 29 23.06 11.51 -13.21
CA TYR A 29 23.37 12.88 -12.80
C TYR A 29 22.10 13.45 -12.15
N SER A 30 21.96 13.19 -10.85
CA SER A 30 20.97 13.87 -10.02
C SER A 30 21.49 15.27 -9.72
N THR A 31 21.07 16.24 -10.52
CA THR A 31 21.13 17.66 -10.14
C THR A 31 19.71 18.23 -10.15
N GLU A 32 19.31 18.74 -8.98
CA GLU A 32 18.28 19.78 -8.80
C GLU A 32 16.80 19.31 -8.80
N HIS A 33 16.46 18.54 -7.76
CA HIS A 33 15.17 18.47 -7.07
C HIS A 33 13.91 18.04 -7.85
N GLY A 34 13.74 16.73 -7.98
CA GLY A 34 12.43 16.11 -8.06
C GLY A 34 12.53 14.63 -7.70
N GLU A 35 11.99 14.22 -6.56
CA GLU A 35 11.81 12.80 -6.29
C GLU A 35 10.79 12.25 -7.32
N THR A 36 11.15 11.18 -8.03
CA THR A 36 10.28 10.46 -8.96
C THR A 36 9.75 9.19 -8.32
N CYS A 37 8.47 8.90 -8.52
CA CYS A 37 7.84 7.69 -8.00
C CYS A 37 8.46 6.41 -8.63
N PRO A 38 8.84 5.40 -7.83
CA PRO A 38 9.43 4.16 -8.37
C PRO A 38 8.44 3.31 -9.18
N ASP A 39 7.14 3.46 -8.93
CA ASP A 39 6.10 2.66 -9.58
C ASP A 39 5.69 3.21 -10.95
N CYS A 40 5.39 4.51 -11.04
CA CYS A 40 4.93 5.14 -12.30
C CYS A 40 5.98 6.01 -13.01
N ARG A 41 7.15 6.23 -12.39
CA ARG A 41 8.25 7.08 -12.92
C ARG A 41 7.86 8.53 -13.20
N GLN A 42 6.74 9.01 -12.66
CA GLN A 42 6.34 10.41 -12.71
C GLN A 42 6.94 11.19 -11.54
N PRO A 43 7.09 12.53 -11.67
CA PRO A 43 7.41 13.40 -10.53
C PRO A 43 6.41 13.19 -9.40
N ILE A 44 6.84 13.20 -8.13
CA ILE A 44 5.93 12.99 -6.98
C ILE A 44 4.73 13.96 -7.00
N ASN A 45 4.90 15.19 -7.47
CA ASN A 45 3.82 16.19 -7.57
C ASN A 45 2.70 15.79 -8.55
N ASP A 46 3.03 15.01 -9.58
CA ASP A 46 2.08 14.54 -10.60
C ASP A 46 1.69 13.06 -10.39
N CYS A 47 2.22 12.43 -9.33
CA CYS A 47 2.01 11.01 -9.07
C CYS A 47 0.67 10.74 -8.38
N GLU A 48 -0.17 9.89 -8.97
CA GLU A 48 -1.43 9.46 -8.39
C GLU A 48 -1.39 8.03 -7.81
N CYS A 49 -0.24 7.33 -7.85
CA CYS A 49 -0.13 5.92 -7.44
C CYS A 49 -0.66 5.66 -6.02
N GLN A 50 -0.33 6.52 -5.06
CA GLN A 50 -0.80 6.37 -3.68
C GLN A 50 -2.31 6.61 -3.57
N ALA A 51 -2.85 7.58 -4.31
CA ALA A 51 -4.28 7.88 -4.33
C ALA A 51 -5.08 6.75 -5.00
N LEU A 52 -4.54 6.13 -6.05
CA LEU A 52 -5.11 4.97 -6.72
C LEU A 52 -5.10 3.74 -5.80
N ALA A 53 -3.96 3.42 -5.20
CA ALA A 53 -3.83 2.29 -4.27
C ALA A 53 -4.79 2.44 -3.08
N GLU A 54 -4.93 3.65 -2.54
CA GLU A 54 -5.87 3.91 -1.45
C GLU A 54 -7.33 3.76 -1.88
N ARG A 55 -7.67 4.23 -3.09
CA ARG A 55 -9.01 4.07 -3.65
C ARG A 55 -9.36 2.60 -3.90
N GLU A 56 -8.42 1.82 -4.42
CA GLU A 56 -8.56 0.38 -4.61
C GLU A 56 -8.74 -0.34 -3.27
N ARG A 57 -7.93 0.03 -2.25
CA ARG A 57 -8.10 -0.50 -0.89
C ARG A 57 -9.52 -0.24 -0.39
N LEU A 58 -9.99 1.00 -0.47
CA LEU A 58 -11.33 1.37 -0.01
C LEU A 58 -12.45 0.65 -0.78
N ALA A 59 -12.30 0.49 -2.10
CA ALA A 59 -13.26 -0.23 -2.93
C ALA A 59 -13.37 -1.72 -2.60
N GLY A 60 -12.26 -2.34 -2.15
CA GLY A 60 -12.22 -3.74 -1.73
C GLY A 60 -12.75 -4.03 -0.33
N LEU A 61 -13.20 -3.01 0.43
CA LEU A 61 -13.66 -3.19 1.80
C LEU A 61 -15.17 -3.47 1.87
N ASP A 62 -15.53 -4.50 2.63
CA ASP A 62 -16.94 -4.85 2.93
C ASP A 62 -17.63 -3.87 3.92
N GLY A 63 -16.89 -2.87 4.42
CA GLY A 63 -17.36 -1.95 5.47
C GLY A 63 -17.49 -2.56 6.87
N ILE A 64 -16.99 -3.78 7.07
CA ILE A 64 -16.96 -4.45 8.38
C ILE A 64 -15.60 -4.25 9.03
N VAL A 65 -15.59 -3.56 10.17
CA VAL A 65 -14.39 -3.36 10.99
C VAL A 65 -14.14 -4.60 11.84
N ARG A 66 -12.96 -5.19 11.71
CA ARG A 66 -12.59 -6.39 12.46
C ARG A 66 -11.56 -6.01 13.52
N ILE A 67 -11.80 -6.45 14.75
CA ILE A 67 -10.89 -6.20 15.89
C ILE A 67 -10.29 -7.54 16.29
N ARG A 68 -8.97 -7.68 16.19
CA ARG A 68 -8.24 -8.89 16.55
C ARG A 68 -7.28 -8.62 17.70
N ARG A 69 -7.13 -9.60 18.59
CA ARG A 69 -6.09 -9.61 19.62
C ARG A 69 -4.91 -10.46 19.15
N GLU A 70 -3.71 -9.90 19.17
CA GLU A 70 -2.46 -10.57 18.86
C GLU A 70 -1.55 -10.59 20.09
N THR A 71 -1.15 -11.78 20.52
CA THR A 71 -0.32 -11.99 21.72
C THR A 71 0.99 -12.74 21.44
N SER A 72 1.24 -13.14 20.19
CA SER A 72 2.41 -13.96 19.85
C SER A 72 3.73 -13.23 20.18
N GLY A 73 4.63 -13.92 20.88
CA GLY A 73 5.99 -13.45 21.13
C GLY A 73 6.18 -12.32 22.15
N ARG A 74 5.13 -11.84 22.82
CA ARG A 74 5.20 -10.65 23.70
C ARG A 74 4.84 -10.88 25.17
N LYS A 75 5.32 -11.95 25.83
CA LYS A 75 5.26 -12.15 27.31
C LYS A 75 4.00 -11.58 28.02
N GLY A 76 2.80 -11.82 27.46
CA GLY A 76 1.52 -11.34 28.00
C GLY A 76 1.04 -9.93 27.57
N LYS A 77 1.89 -9.07 27.01
CA LYS A 77 1.52 -7.73 26.52
C LYS A 77 0.99 -7.83 25.08
N GLY A 78 -0.31 -8.11 24.96
CA GLY A 78 -1.00 -8.20 23.68
C GLY A 78 -1.13 -6.86 22.96
N VAL A 79 -1.36 -6.92 21.65
CA VAL A 79 -1.71 -5.79 20.78
C VAL A 79 -3.08 -6.09 20.17
N THR A 80 -3.92 -5.08 20.09
CA THR A 80 -5.20 -5.15 19.38
C THR A 80 -5.03 -4.52 18.00
N THR A 81 -5.30 -5.28 16.95
CA THR A 81 -5.30 -4.81 15.56
C THR A 81 -6.72 -4.57 15.08
N ILE A 82 -6.94 -3.48 14.35
CA ILE A 82 -8.23 -3.06 13.83
C ILE A 82 -8.09 -2.87 12.32
N ASP A 83 -8.73 -3.74 11.56
CA ASP A 83 -8.71 -3.74 10.09
C ASP A 83 -10.10 -3.53 9.50
N GLY A 84 -10.17 -3.24 8.20
CA GLY A 84 -11.43 -3.11 7.46
C GLY A 84 -12.16 -1.78 7.65
N VAL A 85 -11.49 -0.75 8.15
CA VAL A 85 -12.08 0.59 8.30
C VAL A 85 -12.12 1.29 6.93
N PRO A 86 -13.31 1.67 6.43
CA PRO A 86 -13.48 2.29 5.12
C PRO A 86 -13.20 3.80 5.18
N LEU A 87 -12.02 4.17 5.67
CA LEU A 87 -11.57 5.55 5.79
C LEU A 87 -10.20 5.71 5.13
N PRO A 88 -9.91 6.88 4.53
CA PRO A 88 -8.60 7.16 3.98
C PRO A 88 -7.52 7.22 5.08
N GLU A 89 -6.25 7.02 4.73
CA GLU A 89 -5.13 6.97 5.69
C GLU A 89 -5.06 8.18 6.63
N ALA A 90 -5.35 9.38 6.12
CA ALA A 90 -5.38 10.60 6.93
C ALA A 90 -6.45 10.54 8.04
N GLU A 91 -7.65 10.05 7.70
CA GLU A 91 -8.75 9.90 8.65
C GLU A 91 -8.53 8.70 9.59
N LEU A 92 -7.92 7.63 9.09
CA LEU A 92 -7.47 6.51 9.91
C LEU A 92 -6.49 6.96 11.00
N LYS A 93 -5.53 7.81 10.68
CA LYS A 93 -4.60 8.40 11.66
C LYS A 93 -5.34 9.23 12.71
N ALA A 94 -6.35 10.01 12.31
CA ALA A 94 -7.18 10.78 13.23
C ALA A 94 -8.05 9.89 14.14
N LEU A 95 -8.65 8.84 13.58
CA LEU A 95 -9.40 7.83 14.31
C LEU A 95 -8.50 7.12 15.32
N ALA A 96 -7.34 6.64 14.89
CA ALA A 96 -6.34 6.00 15.75
C ALA A 96 -5.91 6.92 16.91
N LYS A 97 -5.70 8.22 16.66
CA LYS A 97 -5.39 9.20 17.72
C LYS A 97 -6.53 9.30 18.75
N THR A 98 -7.78 9.29 18.28
CA THR A 98 -8.97 9.33 19.14
C THR A 98 -9.08 8.07 19.99
N LEU A 99 -8.91 6.89 19.38
CA LEU A 99 -8.98 5.60 20.06
C LEU A 99 -7.86 5.48 21.10
N LYS A 100 -6.62 5.81 20.74
CA LYS A 100 -5.47 5.84 21.68
C LYS A 100 -5.70 6.75 22.87
N LYS A 101 -6.26 7.95 22.65
CA LYS A 101 -6.60 8.89 23.73
C LYS A 101 -7.64 8.32 24.69
N ARG A 102 -8.63 7.60 24.16
CA ARG A 102 -9.66 6.94 24.98
C ARG A 102 -9.11 5.77 25.78
N CYS A 103 -8.21 4.99 25.18
CA CYS A 103 -7.62 3.81 25.79
C CYS A 103 -6.44 4.11 26.74
N GLY A 104 -5.87 5.32 26.66
CA GLY A 104 -4.66 5.68 27.42
C GLY A 104 -3.42 4.90 26.99
N THR A 105 -3.44 4.29 25.81
CA THR A 105 -2.39 3.39 25.31
C THR A 105 -1.73 3.92 24.05
N GLY A 106 -0.50 3.48 23.82
CA GLY A 106 0.21 3.71 22.58
C GLY A 106 -0.34 2.89 21.42
N GLY A 107 0.04 3.24 20.19
CA GLY A 107 -0.38 2.54 18.98
C GLY A 107 0.02 3.26 17.70
N ALA A 108 -0.05 2.55 16.57
CA ALA A 108 0.36 3.01 15.25
C ALA A 108 -0.73 2.71 14.21
N VAL A 109 -0.62 3.33 13.04
CA VAL A 109 -1.39 2.93 11.86
C VAL A 109 -0.39 2.43 10.84
N LYS A 110 -0.62 1.23 10.31
CA LYS A 110 0.26 0.59 9.34
C LYS A 110 -0.59 -0.08 8.26
N ASP A 111 -0.36 0.26 7.00
CA ASP A 111 -1.02 -0.36 5.84
C ASP A 111 -2.55 -0.39 5.95
N GLY A 112 -3.16 0.68 6.46
CA GLY A 112 -4.61 0.76 6.66
C GLY A 112 -5.16 0.03 7.90
N VAL A 113 -4.28 -0.55 8.73
CA VAL A 113 -4.61 -1.24 9.99
C VAL A 113 -4.19 -0.38 11.18
N ILE A 114 -5.08 -0.25 12.17
CA ILE A 114 -4.77 0.45 13.42
C ILE A 114 -4.29 -0.58 14.45
N GLU A 115 -3.11 -0.37 15.01
CA GLU A 115 -2.53 -1.19 16.06
C GLU A 115 -2.59 -0.43 17.39
N ILE A 116 -3.18 -1.02 18.43
CA ILE A 116 -3.31 -0.44 19.76
C ILE A 116 -2.71 -1.39 20.79
N GLN A 117 -1.87 -0.88 21.69
CA GLN A 117 -1.27 -1.69 22.75
C GLN A 117 -2.33 -2.08 23.80
N GLY A 118 -2.29 -3.33 24.26
CA GLY A 118 -3.20 -3.87 25.26
C GLY A 118 -4.38 -4.64 24.67
N ASP A 119 -5.25 -5.10 25.57
CA ASP A 119 -6.48 -5.83 25.25
C ASP A 119 -7.69 -5.02 25.70
N GLN A 120 -8.14 -4.10 24.84
CA GLN A 120 -9.28 -3.22 25.11
C GLN A 120 -10.37 -3.38 24.04
N ARG A 121 -10.60 -4.62 23.59
CA ARG A 121 -11.50 -4.93 22.46
C ARG A 121 -12.91 -4.41 22.66
N GLU A 122 -13.44 -4.52 23.88
CA GLU A 122 -14.79 -4.08 24.24
C GLU A 122 -14.90 -2.55 24.15
N ALA A 123 -13.99 -1.81 24.80
CA ALA A 123 -13.98 -0.35 24.74
C ALA A 123 -13.79 0.18 23.31
N LEU A 124 -12.99 -0.51 22.49
CA LEU A 124 -12.79 -0.18 21.08
C LEU A 124 -14.02 -0.49 20.24
N LYS A 125 -14.66 -1.63 20.46
CA LYS A 125 -15.93 -2.00 19.82
C LYS A 125 -16.99 -0.95 20.10
N ASP A 126 -17.21 -0.59 21.37
CA ASP A 126 -18.21 0.41 21.75
C ASP A 126 -17.91 1.78 21.13
N ALA A 127 -16.63 2.19 21.10
CA ALA A 127 -16.23 3.46 20.50
C ALA A 127 -16.45 3.51 18.98
N LEU A 128 -16.25 2.39 18.29
CA LEU A 128 -16.46 2.26 16.85
C LEU A 128 -17.94 2.10 16.49
N GLU A 129 -18.71 1.32 17.26
CA GLU A 129 -20.15 1.19 17.09
C GLU A 129 -20.87 2.52 17.37
N ALA A 130 -20.44 3.29 18.37
CA ALA A 130 -20.96 4.63 18.64
C ALA A 130 -20.71 5.63 17.50
N LYS A 131 -19.72 5.35 16.63
CA LYS A 131 -19.44 6.12 15.41
C LYS A 131 -20.20 5.59 14.19
N GLY A 132 -21.00 4.53 14.33
CA GLY A 132 -21.78 3.93 13.26
C GLY A 132 -21.07 2.83 12.46
N TYR A 133 -19.90 2.37 12.90
CA TYR A 133 -19.20 1.28 12.23
C TYR A 133 -19.78 -0.08 12.61
N LYS A 134 -19.82 -1.00 11.64
CA LYS A 134 -20.17 -2.40 11.88
C LYS A 134 -18.94 -3.16 12.35
N VAL A 135 -18.88 -3.49 13.63
CA VAL A 135 -17.70 -4.12 14.24
C VAL A 135 -17.90 -5.63 14.43
N LYS A 136 -16.86 -6.42 14.18
CA LYS A 136 -16.76 -7.83 14.55
C LYS A 136 -15.49 -8.08 15.35
N LEU A 137 -15.63 -8.73 16.51
CA LEU A 137 -14.48 -9.23 17.26
C LEU A 137 -13.99 -10.54 16.63
N ALA A 138 -12.71 -10.61 16.29
CA ALA A 138 -12.06 -11.76 15.70
C ALA A 138 -10.97 -12.30 16.65
N GLY A 139 -10.90 -13.63 16.79
CA GLY A 139 -9.98 -14.30 17.72
C GLY A 139 -10.58 -14.48 19.11
N GLY A 140 -10.77 -15.74 19.49
CA GLY A 140 -11.15 -16.17 20.84
C GLY A 140 -9.94 -16.22 21.76
#